data_AF-A0A352MH83-F1
#
_entry.id   AF-A0A352MH83-F1
#
_cell.length_a   1.000
_cell.length_b   1.000
_cell.length_c   1.000
_cell.angle_alpha   90.00
_cell.angle_beta   90.00
_cell.angle_gamma   90.00
#
_symmetry.space_group_name_H-M   'P 1'
#
loop_
_entity.id
_entity.type
_entity.pdbx_description
1 polymer ?
#
loop_
_entity_poly.entity_id
_entity_poly.type
_entity_poly.pdbx_seq_one_letter_code
_entity_poly.pdbx_strand_id
1 'polypeptide(L)'
;MKRAGIILIFFIVISCAPMNKSGMLPEDELFITRKFVGNFIEGVITPPEHFGNPPLLSISTSLDSLYGRISVYSGKCEFVPGDRLYLRRVYQATGIFGSWVYQIENETPERVKYQVSGFQSGKKVLAQSWF
;
A
#
# COMPACT_ATOMS: atom_id res chain seq x y z
N MET A 1 -0.04 -60.48 13.30
CA MET A 1 0.64 -59.17 13.51
C MET A 1 0.69 -58.28 12.27
N LYS A 2 0.62 -58.78 11.02
CA LYS A 2 0.72 -57.97 9.79
C LYS A 2 -0.47 -57.02 9.52
N ARG A 3 -1.68 -57.36 9.99
CA ARG A 3 -2.90 -56.56 9.74
C ARG A 3 -2.97 -55.27 10.58
N ALA A 4 -2.37 -55.26 11.77
CA ALA A 4 -2.31 -54.08 12.63
C ALA A 4 -1.38 -52.98 12.07
N GLY A 5 -0.27 -53.38 11.43
CA GLY A 5 0.67 -52.44 10.80
C GLY A 5 0.07 -51.69 9.61
N ILE A 6 -0.81 -52.34 8.84
CA ILE A 6 -1.46 -51.71 7.68
C ILE A 6 -2.45 -50.62 8.12
N ILE A 7 -3.16 -50.84 9.23
CA ILE A 7 -4.10 -49.85 9.79
C ILE A 7 -3.35 -48.62 10.30
N LEU A 8 -2.20 -48.81 10.95
CA LEU A 8 -1.37 -47.71 11.43
C LEU A 8 -0.84 -46.84 10.28
N ILE A 9 -0.43 -47.45 9.16
CA ILE A 9 0.05 -46.72 7.99
C ILE A 9 -1.07 -45.86 7.39
N PHE A 10 -2.30 -46.39 7.28
CA PHE A 10 -3.45 -45.63 6.77
C PHE A 10 -3.77 -44.38 7.61
N PHE A 11 -3.62 -44.44 8.94
CA PHE A 11 -3.82 -43.28 9.80
C PHE A 11 -2.75 -42.20 9.62
N ILE A 12 -1.50 -42.57 9.31
CA ILE A 12 -0.40 -41.61 9.12
C ILE A 12 -0.56 -40.85 7.79
N VAL A 13 -1.07 -41.49 6.73
CA VAL A 13 -1.22 -40.82 5.42
C VAL A 13 -2.36 -39.80 5.39
N ILE A 14 -3.42 -39.98 6.20
CA ILE A 14 -4.54 -39.03 6.27
C ILE A 14 -4.14 -37.73 7.00
N SER A 15 -3.14 -37.79 7.89
CA SER A 15 -2.63 -36.60 8.58
C SER A 15 -1.77 -35.69 7.69
N CYS A 16 -1.44 -36.13 6.47
CA CYS A 16 -0.64 -35.39 5.50
C CYS A 16 -1.48 -34.81 4.36
N ALA A 17 -2.76 -34.49 4.61
CA ALA A 17 -3.53 -33.69 3.66
C ALA A 17 -2.91 -32.28 3.57
N PRO A 18 -2.42 -31.84 2.39
CA PRO A 18 -2.02 -30.45 2.23
C PRO A 18 -3.26 -29.58 2.43
N MET A 19 -3.29 -28.85 3.54
CA MET A 19 -4.31 -27.86 3.79
C MET A 19 -4.08 -26.72 2.80
N ASN A 20 -4.75 -26.79 1.65
CA ASN A 20 -4.79 -25.68 0.70
C ASN A 20 -5.51 -24.52 1.40
N LYS A 21 -4.74 -23.62 2.03
CA LYS A 21 -5.20 -22.30 2.44
C LYS A 21 -5.53 -21.50 1.17
N SER A 22 -6.70 -21.77 0.58
CA SER A 22 -7.27 -20.91 -0.44
C SER A 22 -7.66 -19.60 0.22
N GLY A 23 -6.87 -18.54 0.01
CA GLY A 23 -7.28 -17.16 0.29
C GLY A 23 -6.47 -16.38 1.32
N MET A 24 -5.47 -16.97 1.98
CA MET A 24 -4.49 -16.20 2.76
C MET A 24 -3.26 -15.93 1.90
N LEU A 25 -3.03 -14.65 1.62
CA LEU A 25 -1.74 -14.14 1.14
C LEU A 25 -0.61 -14.78 1.97
N PRO A 26 0.57 -15.08 1.39
CA PRO A 26 1.67 -15.72 2.11
C PRO A 26 2.01 -14.89 3.37
N GLU A 27 1.81 -15.49 4.55
CA GLU A 27 2.06 -14.84 5.85
C GLU A 27 3.56 -14.55 6.08
N ASP A 28 4.44 -15.16 5.28
CA ASP A 28 5.89 -15.22 5.55
C ASP A 28 6.76 -14.25 4.70
N GLU A 29 6.16 -13.43 3.85
CA GLU A 29 6.89 -12.31 3.25
C GLU A 29 6.63 -11.05 4.09
N LEU A 30 7.70 -10.53 4.71
CA LEU A 30 7.72 -9.20 5.32
C LEU A 30 7.57 -8.16 4.20
N PHE A 31 6.35 -8.03 3.66
CA PHE A 31 6.03 -7.01 2.68
C PHE A 31 6.23 -5.67 3.37
N ILE A 32 7.22 -4.89 2.92
CA ILE A 32 7.37 -3.51 3.35
C ILE A 32 6.09 -2.78 2.92
N THR A 33 5.15 -2.66 3.85
CA THR A 33 3.87 -1.99 3.61
C THR A 33 3.99 -0.49 3.79
N ARG A 34 5.11 0.01 4.35
CA ARG A 34 5.33 1.42 4.67
C ARG A 34 6.78 1.81 4.41
N LYS A 35 7.01 2.89 3.66
CA LYS A 35 8.33 3.40 3.27
C LYS A 35 8.42 4.89 3.56
N PHE A 36 9.49 5.32 4.20
CA PHE A 36 9.74 6.75 4.46
C PHE A 36 10.06 7.46 3.13
N VAL A 37 9.36 8.56 2.86
CA VAL A 37 9.47 9.34 1.61
C VAL A 37 9.90 10.78 1.84
N GLY A 38 10.44 11.09 3.02
CA GLY A 38 11.02 12.39 3.35
C GLY A 38 10.15 13.23 4.28
N ASN A 39 10.67 14.39 4.65
CA ASN A 39 9.92 15.38 5.43
C ASN A 39 9.12 16.26 4.48
N PHE A 40 7.89 16.58 4.84
CA PHE A 40 7.02 17.48 4.09
C PHE A 40 7.65 18.88 4.01
N ILE A 41 7.69 19.44 2.80
CA ILE A 41 8.16 20.81 2.56
C ILE A 41 6.97 21.70 2.23
N GLU A 42 6.20 21.32 1.20
CA GLU A 42 5.10 22.12 0.68
C GLU A 42 4.08 21.25 -0.06
N GLY A 43 2.86 21.79 -0.19
CA GLY A 43 1.76 21.17 -0.91
C GLY A 43 1.10 22.18 -1.84
N VAL A 44 1.04 21.87 -3.13
CA VAL A 44 0.40 22.71 -4.15
C VAL A 44 -0.85 22.03 -4.66
N ILE A 45 -2.00 22.69 -4.51
CA ILE A 45 -3.28 22.19 -5.00
C ILE A 45 -3.49 22.65 -6.44
N THR A 46 -3.78 21.71 -7.32
CA THR A 46 -4.17 21.93 -8.71
C THR A 46 -5.67 21.66 -8.83
N PRO A 47 -6.46 22.62 -9.36
CA PRO A 47 -7.88 22.41 -9.57
C PRO A 47 -8.12 21.28 -10.59
N PRO A 48 -9.32 20.67 -10.58
CA PRO A 48 -9.66 19.65 -11.56
C PRO A 48 -9.51 20.15 -12.98
N GLU A 49 -8.90 19.35 -13.85
CA GLU A 49 -8.77 19.70 -15.27
C GLU A 49 -10.14 19.68 -15.97
N HIS A 50 -11.04 18.77 -15.57
CA HIS A 50 -12.36 18.59 -16.14
C HIS A 50 -13.41 18.49 -15.03
N PHE A 51 -14.66 18.88 -15.35
CA PHE A 51 -15.78 18.75 -14.43
C PHE A 51 -15.99 17.28 -14.05
N GLY A 52 -16.03 17.00 -12.74
CA GLY A 52 -16.17 15.65 -12.19
C GLY A 52 -14.85 14.99 -11.77
N ASN A 53 -13.69 15.54 -12.14
CA ASN A 53 -12.40 15.05 -11.65
C ASN A 53 -12.12 15.59 -10.22
N PRO A 54 -11.46 14.81 -9.35
CA PRO A 54 -11.01 15.32 -8.07
C PRO A 54 -9.84 16.32 -8.24
N PRO A 55 -9.71 17.32 -7.37
CA PRO A 55 -8.52 18.15 -7.31
C PRO A 55 -7.29 17.31 -6.91
N LEU A 56 -6.12 17.75 -7.38
CA LEU A 56 -4.85 17.10 -7.09
C LEU A 56 -4.04 17.95 -6.13
N LEU A 57 -3.50 17.32 -5.09
CA LEU A 57 -2.49 17.90 -4.21
C LEU A 57 -1.13 17.32 -4.60
N SER A 58 -0.19 18.18 -4.95
CA SER A 58 1.18 17.82 -5.26
C SER A 58 2.08 18.13 -4.07
N ILE A 59 2.66 17.10 -3.48
CA ILE A 59 3.43 17.13 -2.23
C ILE A 59 4.92 17.05 -2.55
N SER A 60 5.65 18.09 -2.17
CA SER A 60 7.11 18.13 -2.22
C SER A 60 7.69 17.68 -0.88
N THR A 61 8.70 16.83 -0.91
CA THR A 61 9.42 16.33 0.27
C THR A 61 10.93 16.53 0.18
N SER A 62 11.62 16.36 1.30
CA SER A 62 13.09 16.38 1.36
C SER A 62 13.77 15.29 0.54
N LEU A 63 13.03 14.30 0.02
CA LEU A 63 13.54 13.20 -0.81
C LEU A 63 12.92 13.22 -2.21
N ASP A 64 12.45 14.37 -2.70
CA ASP A 64 11.93 14.55 -4.06
C ASP A 64 12.94 14.14 -5.14
N SER A 65 14.24 14.21 -4.88
CA SER A 65 15.27 13.73 -5.81
C SER A 65 15.23 12.22 -6.02
N LEU A 66 14.80 11.46 -5.01
CA LEU A 66 14.71 10.00 -5.03
C LEU A 66 13.33 9.51 -5.46
N TYR A 67 12.27 10.10 -4.88
CA TYR A 67 10.90 9.64 -5.11
C TYR A 67 10.15 10.48 -6.14
N GLY A 68 10.61 11.69 -6.43
CA GLY A 68 9.82 12.67 -7.17
C GLY A 68 8.69 13.26 -6.31
N ARG A 69 8.03 14.27 -6.87
CA ARG A 69 6.88 14.91 -6.22
C ARG A 69 5.68 13.96 -6.22
N ILE A 70 5.04 13.81 -5.07
CA ILE A 70 3.95 12.85 -4.86
C ILE A 70 2.62 13.54 -5.16
N SER A 71 1.81 12.96 -6.05
CA SER A 71 0.47 13.49 -6.36
C SER A 71 -0.60 12.66 -5.66
N VAL A 72 -1.55 13.34 -5.01
CA VAL A 72 -2.65 12.70 -4.26
C VAL A 72 -3.97 13.36 -4.60
N TYR A 73 -5.07 12.63 -4.43
CA TYR A 73 -6.42 13.18 -4.57
C TYR A 73 -6.81 13.91 -3.29
N SER A 74 -6.78 15.25 -3.31
CA SER A 74 -7.25 16.07 -2.19
C SER A 74 -7.44 17.53 -2.61
N GLY A 75 -8.48 18.17 -2.06
CA GLY A 75 -8.72 19.62 -2.18
C GLY A 75 -8.15 20.44 -1.03
N LYS A 76 -7.43 19.80 -0.09
CA LYS A 76 -6.79 20.43 1.08
C LYS A 76 -5.48 19.74 1.41
N CYS A 77 -4.55 20.47 2.02
CA CYS A 77 -3.31 19.92 2.56
C CYS A 77 -3.29 20.12 4.08
N GLU A 78 -3.29 19.01 4.82
CA GLU A 78 -3.25 19.03 6.29
C GLU A 78 -1.88 18.63 6.84
N PHE A 79 -0.91 18.35 5.96
CA PHE A 79 0.48 18.19 6.36
C PHE A 79 1.11 19.53 6.72
N VAL A 80 1.97 19.51 7.73
CA VAL A 80 2.70 20.69 8.23
C VAL A 80 4.18 20.58 7.88
N PRO A 81 4.87 21.67 7.47
CA PRO A 81 6.30 21.62 7.15
C PRO A 81 7.12 20.94 8.24
N GLY A 82 7.91 19.95 7.86
CA GLY A 82 8.67 19.09 8.78
C GLY A 82 8.02 17.76 9.11
N ASP A 83 6.74 17.53 8.77
CA ASP A 83 6.07 16.25 8.98
C ASP A 83 6.82 15.10 8.30
N ARG A 84 7.08 14.03 9.03
CA ARG A 84 7.67 12.81 8.45
C ARG A 84 6.61 12.06 7.65
N LEU A 85 6.80 11.99 6.34
CA LEU A 85 5.85 11.35 5.43
C LEU A 85 6.28 9.94 5.06
N TYR A 86 5.28 9.07 4.95
CA TYR A 86 5.46 7.67 4.62
C TYR A 86 4.47 7.29 3.52
N LEU A 87 4.99 6.60 2.52
CA LEU A 87 4.18 5.93 1.52
C LEU A 87 3.80 4.55 2.05
N ARG A 88 2.50 4.24 2.04
CA ARG A 88 1.94 3.00 2.51
C ARG A 88 1.20 2.28 1.39
N ARG A 89 1.50 1.00 1.20
CA ARG A 89 0.77 0.10 0.31
C ARG A 89 -0.28 -0.66 1.12
N VAL A 90 -1.54 -0.60 0.70
CA VAL A 90 -2.69 -1.21 1.38
C VAL A 90 -3.48 -2.05 0.39
N TYR A 91 -3.80 -3.29 0.74
CA TYR A 91 -4.72 -4.11 -0.05
C TYR A 91 -6.15 -3.73 0.32
N GLN A 92 -6.94 -3.24 -0.63
CA GLN A 92 -8.35 -2.93 -0.45
C GLN A 92 -9.19 -3.90 -1.29
N ALA A 93 -10.09 -4.63 -0.63
CA ALA A 93 -11.06 -5.50 -1.28
C ALA A 93 -12.48 -4.96 -1.02
N THR A 94 -13.19 -4.60 -2.09
CA THR A 94 -14.60 -4.21 -2.06
C THR A 94 -15.51 -5.37 -2.52
N GLY A 95 -15.05 -6.61 -2.37
CA GLY A 95 -15.72 -7.83 -2.81
C GLY A 95 -14.77 -9.03 -2.80
N ILE A 96 -15.04 -10.03 -3.65
CA ILE A 96 -14.20 -11.25 -3.79
C ILE A 96 -12.79 -10.90 -4.33
N PHE A 97 -12.69 -9.81 -5.10
CA PHE A 97 -11.44 -9.30 -5.64
C PHE A 97 -11.02 -8.01 -4.93
N GLY A 98 -9.73 -7.85 -4.71
CA GLY A 98 -9.14 -6.63 -4.17
C GLY A 98 -8.02 -6.09 -5.05
N SER A 99 -7.62 -4.86 -4.77
CA SER A 99 -6.54 -4.17 -5.45
C SER A 99 -5.60 -3.50 -4.46
N TRP A 100 -4.34 -3.36 -4.85
CA TRP A 100 -3.37 -2.59 -4.08
C TRP A 100 -3.57 -1.10 -4.32
N VAL A 101 -3.76 -0.35 -3.25
CA VAL A 101 -3.79 1.11 -3.26
C VAL A 101 -2.60 1.67 -2.51
N TYR A 102 -2.18 2.87 -2.92
CA TYR A 102 -1.05 3.58 -2.32
C TYR A 102 -1.56 4.82 -1.61
N GLN A 103 -1.09 5.04 -0.39
CA GLN A 103 -1.48 6.17 0.45
C GLN A 103 -0.22 6.86 0.96
N ILE A 104 -0.26 8.18 1.12
CA ILE A 104 0.75 8.91 1.88
C ILE A 104 0.17 9.28 3.24
N GLU A 105 0.92 9.03 4.30
CA GLU A 105 0.52 9.30 5.68
C GLU A 105 1.66 9.97 6.47
N ASN A 106 1.30 10.78 7.48
CA ASN A 106 2.27 11.28 8.46
C ASN A 106 2.33 10.39 9.71
N GLU A 107 3.28 10.67 10.61
CA GLU A 107 3.52 9.90 11.85
C GLU A 107 2.62 10.32 13.03
N THR A 108 1.75 11.33 12.85
CA THR A 108 0.98 11.91 13.94
C THR A 108 -0.09 10.94 14.49
N PRO A 109 -0.55 11.11 15.75
CA PRO A 109 -1.55 10.23 16.36
C PRO A 109 -2.87 10.16 15.58
N GLU A 110 -3.28 11.27 14.95
CA GLU A 110 -4.50 11.38 14.14
C GLU A 110 -4.28 11.04 12.65
N ARG A 111 -3.08 10.54 12.28
CA ARG A 111 -2.63 10.12 10.94
C ARG A 111 -3.42 10.72 9.78
N VAL A 112 -3.01 11.90 9.35
CA VAL A 112 -3.46 12.47 8.08
C VAL A 112 -3.02 11.53 6.96
N LYS A 113 -3.95 11.12 6.10
CA LYS A 113 -3.68 10.21 4.99
C LYS A 113 -4.39 10.65 3.72
N TYR A 114 -3.70 10.55 2.60
CA TYR A 114 -4.26 10.80 1.27
C TYR A 114 -3.98 9.64 0.32
N GLN A 115 -4.90 9.36 -0.58
CA GLN A 115 -4.70 8.36 -1.63
C GLN A 115 -3.86 8.95 -2.78
N VAL A 116 -2.81 8.25 -3.16
CA VAL A 116 -1.93 8.63 -4.26
C VAL A 116 -2.68 8.48 -5.58
N SER A 117 -2.53 9.44 -6.49
CA SER A 117 -3.27 9.50 -7.76
C SER A 117 -2.82 8.45 -8.80
N GLY A 118 -1.89 7.58 -8.43
CA GLY A 118 -1.30 6.54 -9.27
C GLY A 118 -0.03 6.99 -10.00
N PHE A 119 0.16 8.29 -10.20
CA PHE A 119 1.31 8.86 -10.92
C PHE A 119 2.06 9.89 -10.09
N GLN A 120 3.36 10.03 -10.38
CA GLN A 120 4.16 11.16 -9.92
C GLN A 120 3.66 12.47 -10.55
N SER A 121 3.71 13.57 -9.80
CA SER A 121 3.40 14.89 -10.35
C SER A 121 4.43 15.25 -11.43
N GLY A 122 3.98 15.44 -12.67
CA GLY A 122 4.84 15.81 -13.80
C GLY A 122 5.66 14.66 -14.41
N LYS A 123 5.54 13.43 -13.92
CA LYS A 123 6.20 12.24 -14.47
C LYS A 123 5.21 11.08 -14.60
N LYS A 124 5.17 10.40 -15.74
CA LYS A 124 4.33 9.21 -15.97
C LYS A 124 4.92 7.95 -15.30
N VAL A 125 5.35 8.05 -14.04
CA VAL A 125 5.89 6.93 -13.26
C VAL A 125 4.83 6.47 -12.28
N LEU A 126 4.55 5.16 -12.28
CA LEU A 126 3.54 4.56 -11.41
C LEU A 126 4.02 4.48 -9.96
N ALA A 127 3.15 4.82 -9.01
CA ALA A 127 3.46 4.70 -7.58
C ALA A 127 3.88 3.27 -7.15
N GLN A 128 3.47 2.26 -7.92
CA GLN A 128 3.86 0.87 -7.71
C GLN A 128 5.36 0.64 -7.84
N SER A 129 6.07 1.37 -8.70
CA SER A 129 7.52 1.16 -8.91
C SER A 129 8.39 1.63 -7.74
N TRP A 130 7.79 2.23 -6.71
CA TRP A 130 8.49 2.65 -5.49
C TRP A 130 8.65 1.53 -4.46
N PHE A 131 7.97 0.39 -4.67
CA PHE A 131 7.99 -0.80 -3.82
C PHE A 131 8.61 -2.00 -4.53
#